data_AF-A0A538Q0S1-F1
#
_entry.id   AF-A0A538Q0S1-F1
#
_cell.length_a   1.000
_cell.length_b   1.000
_cell.length_c   1.000
_cell.angle_alpha   90.00
_cell.angle_beta   90.00
_cell.angle_gamma   90.00
#
_symmetry.space_group_name_H-M   'P 1'
#
loop_
_entity.id
_entity.type
_entity.pdbx_description
1 polymer ?
#
loop_
_entity_poly.entity_id
_entity_poly.type
_entity_poly.pdbx_seq_one_letter_code
_entity_poly.pdbx_strand_id
1 'polypeptide(L)'
;MERRMRNTLPFAFDIDDRKDRNPAAAACLFLVAQAHRRRVTPLCVQLGSADRVKLSRADQHCVDVHADGDVRSMRLGIVDAWISSNHATLVRESSCWKIVDERSMNGTFVNGRRHHAAVLHDGDLIELGRTFFVFREAVTVPLDASCVMDGFTLDRPAGLATMTPALTERFDELARLAASRTAIVIQGPSGSGKELIARHSLR
;
A
#
# COMPACT_ATOMS: atom_id res chain seq x y z
N MET A 1 20.22 4.72 -28.94
CA MET A 1 19.09 3.80 -29.23
C MET A 1 18.39 3.49 -27.91
N GLU A 2 17.67 4.48 -27.37
CA GLU A 2 17.07 4.43 -26.05
C GLU A 2 15.66 3.85 -26.14
N ARG A 3 15.48 2.64 -25.59
CA ARG A 3 14.16 2.04 -25.41
C ARG A 3 13.44 2.78 -24.29
N ARG A 4 12.55 3.72 -24.65
CA ARG A 4 11.48 4.21 -23.77
C ARG A 4 10.68 3.00 -23.28
N MET A 5 10.88 2.62 -22.02
CA MET A 5 9.98 1.71 -21.30
C MET A 5 8.64 2.43 -21.14
N ARG A 6 7.66 2.04 -21.95
CA ARG A 6 6.26 2.39 -21.75
C ARG A 6 5.77 1.59 -20.55
N ASN A 7 5.67 2.23 -19.39
CA ASN A 7 4.85 1.74 -18.28
C ASN A 7 3.39 2.00 -18.64
N THR A 8 2.73 1.00 -19.20
CA THR A 8 1.27 1.00 -19.37
C THR A 8 0.70 0.24 -18.18
N LEU A 9 0.11 0.96 -17.22
CA LEU A 9 -0.68 0.37 -16.13
C LEU A 9 -2.15 0.36 -16.58
N PRO A 10 -2.80 -0.80 -16.76
CA PRO A 10 -4.22 -0.86 -17.07
C PRO A 10 -5.01 -0.88 -15.76
N PHE A 11 -5.27 0.29 -15.17
CA PHE A 11 -6.24 0.43 -14.10
C PHE A 11 -7.46 1.16 -14.67
N ALA A 12 -8.54 0.42 -14.91
CA ALA A 12 -9.85 0.99 -15.17
C ALA A 12 -10.83 0.34 -14.17
N PHE A 13 -11.41 1.14 -13.30
CA PHE A 13 -12.55 0.74 -12.48
C PHE A 13 -13.57 1.88 -12.44
N ASP A 14 -14.83 1.50 -12.60
CA ASP A 14 -15.99 2.36 -12.78
C ASP A 14 -16.25 3.28 -11.60
N ILE A 15 -16.62 4.51 -11.93
CA ILE A 15 -16.80 5.65 -11.04
C ILE A 15 -18.29 5.95 -10.94
N ASP A 16 -19.07 5.27 -10.09
CA ASP A 16 -20.48 5.67 -9.98
C ASP A 16 -21.22 5.41 -8.65
N ASP A 17 -20.56 5.44 -7.49
CA ASP A 17 -21.31 5.37 -6.21
C ASP A 17 -20.67 6.12 -5.02
N ARG A 18 -20.44 7.42 -5.22
CA ARG A 18 -19.41 8.21 -4.50
C ARG A 18 -19.87 9.25 -3.47
N LYS A 19 -21.14 9.39 -3.09
CA LYS A 19 -21.57 10.65 -2.43
C LYS A 19 -21.59 10.76 -0.89
N ASP A 20 -21.66 9.71 -0.07
CA ASP A 20 -21.92 9.89 1.38
C ASP A 20 -21.16 8.96 2.35
N ARG A 21 -19.84 8.78 2.23
CA ARG A 21 -19.07 8.01 3.24
C ARG A 21 -18.07 8.91 3.97
N ASN A 22 -18.01 8.81 5.30
CA ASN A 22 -16.96 9.39 6.18
C ASN A 22 -15.71 8.49 6.09
N PRO A 23 -14.45 8.99 6.04
CA PRO A 23 -13.28 8.12 5.89
C PRO A 23 -13.24 7.07 7.00
N ALA A 24 -13.46 5.81 6.62
CA ALA A 24 -13.40 4.68 7.53
C ALA A 24 -11.96 4.18 7.61
N ALA A 25 -11.48 3.89 8.83
CA ALA A 25 -10.20 3.24 9.00
C ALA A 25 -10.24 1.83 8.41
N ALA A 26 -9.26 1.48 7.59
CA ALA A 26 -9.18 0.19 6.91
C ALA A 26 -7.85 -0.52 7.22
N ALA A 27 -7.89 -1.84 7.30
CA ALA A 27 -6.69 -2.66 7.40
C ALA A 27 -5.91 -2.62 6.08
N CYS A 28 -4.58 -2.50 6.17
CA CYS A 28 -3.70 -2.28 5.03
C CYS A 28 -2.42 -3.11 5.13
N LEU A 29 -1.89 -3.52 3.97
CA LEU A 29 -0.53 -4.03 3.82
C LEU A 29 0.35 -2.99 3.12
N PHE A 30 1.47 -2.63 3.75
CA PHE A 30 2.48 -1.76 3.17
C PHE A 30 3.68 -2.57 2.72
N LEU A 31 3.97 -2.60 1.43
CA LEU A 31 5.22 -3.14 0.89
C LEU A 31 6.36 -2.19 1.28
N VAL A 32 7.21 -2.63 2.21
CA VAL A 32 8.29 -1.79 2.77
C VAL A 32 9.65 -2.09 2.15
N ALA A 33 9.89 -3.32 1.69
CA ALA A 33 11.15 -3.70 1.05
C ALA A 33 11.04 -4.96 0.19
N GLN A 34 11.96 -5.08 -0.78
CA GLN A 34 12.26 -6.31 -1.50
C GLN A 34 13.78 -6.43 -1.61
N ALA A 35 14.37 -7.46 -0.97
CA ALA A 35 15.82 -7.54 -0.83
C ALA A 35 16.58 -7.64 -2.17
N HIS A 36 15.91 -8.07 -3.23
CA HIS A 36 16.48 -8.25 -4.57
C HIS A 36 16.27 -7.04 -5.50
N ARG A 37 15.64 -5.95 -5.03
CA ARG A 37 15.42 -4.72 -5.81
C ARG A 37 15.83 -3.49 -5.00
N ARG A 38 16.82 -2.74 -5.52
CA ARG A 38 17.33 -1.51 -4.88
C ARG A 38 16.32 -0.35 -4.85
N ARG A 39 15.29 -0.40 -5.70
CA ARG A 39 14.18 0.56 -5.72
C ARG A 39 12.89 -0.23 -5.81
N VAL A 40 12.15 -0.24 -4.72
CA VAL A 40 10.79 -0.76 -4.66
C VAL A 40 9.87 0.44 -4.65
N THR A 41 8.88 0.45 -5.54
CA THR A 41 7.80 1.42 -5.45
C THR A 41 7.00 1.09 -4.20
N PRO A 42 6.86 2.02 -3.25
CA PRO A 42 5.98 1.81 -2.11
C PRO A 42 4.58 1.45 -2.60
N LEU A 43 4.02 0.38 -2.03
CA LEU A 43 2.70 -0.13 -2.36
C LEU A 43 1.91 -0.24 -1.07
N CYS A 44 0.74 0.38 -1.01
CA CYS A 44 -0.24 0.16 0.05
C CYS A 44 -1.44 -0.55 -0.56
N VAL A 45 -1.76 -1.72 -0.02
CA VAL A 45 -2.91 -2.50 -0.44
C VAL A 45 -3.92 -2.46 0.69
N GLN A 46 -5.07 -1.85 0.44
CA GLN A 46 -6.19 -1.88 1.36
C GLN A 46 -6.85 -3.25 1.31
N LEU A 47 -7.04 -3.85 2.48
CA LEU A 47 -7.79 -5.10 2.60
C LEU A 47 -9.30 -4.86 2.56
N GLY A 48 -9.72 -3.62 2.87
CA GLY A 48 -11.09 -3.14 2.70
C GLY A 48 -12.12 -4.07 3.34
N SER A 49 -13.11 -4.47 2.54
CA SER A 49 -14.17 -5.38 2.95
C SER A 49 -13.91 -6.84 2.57
N ALA A 50 -12.69 -7.19 2.15
CA ALA A 50 -12.33 -8.56 1.81
C ALA A 50 -12.37 -9.45 3.05
N ASP A 51 -12.87 -10.67 2.86
CA ASP A 51 -12.83 -11.75 3.85
C ASP A 51 -11.57 -12.59 3.68
N ARG A 52 -11.05 -12.66 2.45
CA ARG A 52 -9.84 -13.41 2.12
C ARG A 52 -8.95 -12.66 1.14
N VAL A 53 -7.64 -12.65 1.40
CA VAL A 53 -6.62 -12.09 0.50
C VAL A 53 -5.55 -13.12 0.21
N LYS A 54 -5.51 -13.60 -1.02
CA LYS A 54 -4.52 -14.55 -1.50
C LYS A 54 -3.23 -13.84 -1.91
N LEU A 55 -2.12 -14.19 -1.28
CA LEU A 55 -0.78 -13.68 -1.57
C LEU A 55 -0.07 -14.67 -2.50
N SER A 56 0.28 -14.20 -3.69
CA SER A 56 0.76 -15.06 -4.79
C SER A 56 1.90 -14.42 -5.57
N ARG A 57 2.76 -15.23 -6.18
CA ARG A 57 3.73 -14.75 -7.15
C ARG A 57 3.04 -14.28 -8.43
N ALA A 58 3.51 -13.17 -9.00
CA ALA A 58 3.09 -12.67 -10.30
C ALA A 58 4.25 -11.99 -11.05
N ASP A 59 4.12 -11.82 -12.36
CA ASP A 59 5.13 -11.11 -13.18
C ASP A 59 5.08 -9.59 -13.01
N GLN A 60 3.91 -9.08 -12.59
CA GLN A 60 3.67 -7.69 -12.21
C GLN A 60 2.91 -7.64 -10.89
N HIS A 61 3.13 -6.59 -10.09
CA HIS A 61 2.30 -6.36 -8.91
C HIS A 61 0.89 -6.08 -9.38
N CYS A 62 -0.07 -6.83 -8.87
CA CYS A 62 -1.46 -6.74 -9.29
C CYS A 62 -2.36 -7.03 -8.11
N VAL A 63 -3.55 -6.42 -8.14
CA VAL A 63 -4.63 -6.74 -7.23
C VAL A 63 -5.85 -7.05 -8.06
N ASP A 64 -6.38 -8.25 -7.86
CA ASP A 64 -7.62 -8.68 -8.48
C ASP A 64 -8.65 -8.92 -7.39
N VAL A 65 -9.83 -8.32 -7.53
CA VAL A 65 -10.95 -8.57 -6.62
C VAL A 65 -11.90 -9.54 -7.32
N HIS A 66 -12.25 -10.61 -6.63
CA HIS A 66 -13.16 -11.64 -7.12
C HIS A 66 -14.24 -11.93 -6.07
N ALA A 67 -15.48 -12.02 -6.53
CA ALA A 67 -16.55 -12.57 -5.70
C ALA A 67 -16.52 -14.10 -5.82
N ASP A 68 -16.38 -14.79 -4.69
CA ASP A 68 -16.51 -16.25 -4.60
C ASP A 68 -17.74 -16.57 -3.75
N GLY A 69 -18.90 -16.59 -4.40
CA GLY A 69 -20.19 -16.63 -3.71
C GLY A 69 -20.37 -15.41 -2.78
N ASP A 70 -20.67 -15.68 -1.50
CA ASP A 70 -20.80 -14.65 -0.46
C ASP A 70 -19.46 -14.16 0.09
N VAL A 71 -18.34 -14.84 -0.23
CA VAL A 71 -17.01 -14.51 0.30
C VAL A 71 -16.35 -13.47 -0.60
N ARG A 72 -16.02 -12.31 -0.03
CA ARG A 72 -15.28 -11.25 -0.72
C ARG A 72 -13.81 -11.62 -0.77
N SER A 73 -13.33 -12.02 -1.94
CA SER A 73 -11.95 -12.47 -2.13
C SER A 73 -11.13 -11.47 -2.93
N MET A 74 -9.87 -11.34 -2.55
CA MET A 74 -8.89 -10.53 -3.26
C MET A 74 -7.62 -11.37 -3.50
N ARG A 75 -6.93 -11.13 -4.61
CA ARG A 75 -5.60 -11.66 -4.87
C ARG A 75 -4.61 -10.50 -4.93
N LEU A 76 -3.54 -10.59 -4.15
CA LEU A 76 -2.37 -9.73 -4.28
C LEU A 76 -1.24 -10.53 -4.95
N GLY A 77 -0.95 -10.18 -6.20
CA GLY A 77 0.19 -10.69 -6.95
C GLY A 77 1.45 -9.88 -6.65
N ILE A 78 2.55 -10.58 -6.36
CA ILE A 78 3.82 -9.99 -5.90
C ILE A 78 4.94 -10.44 -6.83
N VAL A 79 5.72 -9.47 -7.32
CA VAL A 79 6.89 -9.75 -8.16
C VAL A 79 8.06 -10.18 -7.29
N ASP A 80 8.11 -11.48 -7.00
CA ASP A 80 9.21 -12.12 -6.28
C ASP A 80 9.27 -13.61 -6.65
N ALA A 81 10.39 -14.05 -7.23
CA ALA A 81 10.58 -15.45 -7.62
C ALA A 81 10.57 -16.43 -6.43
N TRP A 82 10.82 -15.92 -5.21
CA TRP A 82 10.82 -16.69 -3.96
C TRP A 82 9.43 -16.80 -3.33
N ILE A 83 8.43 -16.12 -3.89
CA ILE A 83 7.04 -16.31 -3.50
C ILE A 83 6.45 -17.47 -4.32
N SER A 84 5.57 -18.25 -3.69
CA SER A 84 4.88 -19.37 -4.34
C SER A 84 3.63 -18.87 -5.07
N SER A 85 3.16 -19.59 -6.09
CA SER A 85 1.89 -19.24 -6.77
C SER A 85 0.69 -19.27 -5.82
N ASN A 86 0.73 -20.12 -4.80
CA ASN A 86 -0.14 -20.12 -3.63
C ASN A 86 0.75 -20.04 -2.39
N HIS A 87 1.06 -18.83 -1.91
CA HIS A 87 2.07 -18.68 -0.85
C HIS A 87 1.43 -18.55 0.52
N ALA A 88 0.52 -17.59 0.68
CA ALA A 88 -0.20 -17.39 1.92
C ALA A 88 -1.58 -16.79 1.65
N THR A 89 -2.48 -16.95 2.60
CA THR A 89 -3.81 -16.34 2.58
C THR A 89 -4.00 -15.54 3.86
N LEU A 90 -4.36 -14.27 3.73
CA LEU A 90 -4.95 -13.52 4.84
C LEU A 90 -6.43 -13.87 4.93
N VAL A 91 -6.89 -14.17 6.14
CA VAL A 91 -8.29 -14.48 6.42
C VAL A 91 -8.78 -13.51 7.50
N ARG A 92 -9.91 -12.88 7.24
CA ARG A 92 -10.60 -12.06 8.23
C ARG A 92 -11.45 -12.99 9.12
N GLU A 93 -11.12 -13.05 10.40
CA GLU A 93 -11.85 -13.82 11.40
C GLU A 93 -12.43 -12.85 12.45
N SER A 94 -13.75 -12.69 12.45
CA SER A 94 -14.49 -11.75 13.32
C SER A 94 -13.97 -10.30 13.22
N SER A 95 -13.04 -9.91 14.09
CA SER A 95 -12.44 -8.57 14.16
C SER A 95 -10.94 -8.54 13.91
N CYS A 96 -10.29 -9.69 13.65
CA CYS A 96 -8.86 -9.76 13.46
C CYS A 96 -8.50 -10.34 12.08
N TRP A 97 -7.25 -10.09 11.68
CA TRP A 97 -6.66 -10.69 10.50
C TRP A 97 -5.70 -11.79 10.90
N LYS A 98 -5.73 -12.89 10.16
CA LYS A 98 -4.81 -14.01 10.32
C LYS A 98 -4.13 -14.30 9.01
N ILE A 99 -2.82 -14.51 9.04
CA ILE A 99 -2.08 -15.05 7.90
C ILE A 99 -1.94 -16.56 8.03
N VAL A 100 -2.17 -17.27 6.95
CA VAL A 100 -2.03 -18.73 6.84
C VAL A 100 -1.09 -19.04 5.68
N ASP A 101 -0.01 -19.78 5.96
CA ASP A 101 0.91 -20.27 4.93
C ASP A 101 0.26 -21.42 4.16
N GLU A 102 0.27 -21.32 2.83
CA GLU A 102 -0.38 -22.26 1.92
C GLU A 102 0.59 -23.35 1.45
N ARG A 103 1.40 -23.88 2.38
CA ARG A 103 2.51 -24.82 2.11
C ARG A 103 3.53 -24.22 1.15
N SER A 104 3.90 -22.98 1.40
CA SER A 104 4.85 -22.29 0.53
C SER A 104 6.24 -22.89 0.63
N MET A 105 7.00 -22.78 -0.46
CA MET A 105 8.34 -23.37 -0.54
C MET A 105 9.34 -22.73 0.45
N ASN A 106 9.24 -21.42 0.65
CA ASN A 106 10.15 -20.66 1.52
C ASN A 106 9.55 -20.36 2.90
N GLY A 107 8.24 -20.62 3.10
CA GLY A 107 7.52 -20.29 4.33
C GLY A 107 7.11 -18.83 4.43
N THR A 108 6.16 -18.61 5.33
CA THR A 108 5.70 -17.30 5.78
C THR A 108 6.30 -16.97 7.14
N PHE A 109 6.81 -15.76 7.29
CA PHE A 109 7.39 -15.28 8.54
C PHE A 109 6.62 -14.07 9.05
N VAL A 110 6.43 -14.00 10.37
CA VAL A 110 5.88 -12.84 11.07
C VAL A 110 6.88 -12.46 12.16
N ASN A 111 7.35 -11.22 12.15
CA ASN A 111 8.36 -10.70 13.07
C ASN A 111 9.61 -11.59 13.17
N GLY A 112 10.09 -12.08 12.02
CA GLY A 112 11.29 -12.92 11.89
C GLY A 112 11.12 -14.38 12.33
N ARG A 113 9.92 -14.82 12.70
CA ARG A 113 9.62 -16.20 13.07
C ARG A 113 8.75 -16.86 12.01
N ARG A 114 9.04 -18.11 11.67
CA ARG A 114 8.25 -18.87 10.68
C ARG A 114 6.94 -19.34 11.30
N HIS A 115 5.82 -19.11 10.61
CA HIS A 115 4.49 -19.50 11.06
C HIS A 115 3.75 -20.26 9.97
N HIS A 116 3.04 -21.34 10.35
CA HIS A 116 2.01 -21.92 9.50
C HIS A 116 0.73 -21.06 9.54
N ALA A 117 0.40 -20.53 10.72
CA ALA A 117 -0.64 -19.54 10.87
C ALA A 117 -0.30 -18.58 12.01
N ALA A 118 -0.67 -17.31 11.88
CA ALA A 118 -0.48 -16.28 12.90
C ALA A 118 -1.58 -15.22 12.84
N VAL A 119 -2.10 -14.82 14.01
CA VAL A 119 -2.94 -13.62 14.13
C VAL A 119 -2.04 -12.40 14.00
N LEU A 120 -2.45 -11.45 13.18
CA LEU A 120 -1.73 -10.22 12.92
C LEU A 120 -2.22 -9.09 13.81
N HIS A 121 -1.28 -8.28 14.28
CA HIS A 121 -1.49 -7.07 15.07
C HIS A 121 -0.91 -5.87 14.33
N ASP A 122 -1.43 -4.67 14.61
CA ASP A 122 -0.91 -3.43 14.02
C ASP A 122 0.61 -3.32 14.18
N GLY A 123 1.31 -3.09 13.07
CA GLY A 123 2.76 -2.96 13.01
C GLY A 123 3.52 -4.26 12.70
N ASP A 124 2.86 -5.42 12.66
CA ASP A 124 3.52 -6.69 12.40
C ASP A 124 4.25 -6.70 11.05
N LEU A 125 5.50 -7.17 11.06
CA LEU A 125 6.31 -7.36 9.87
C LEU A 125 6.08 -8.76 9.31
N ILE A 126 5.55 -8.83 8.10
CA ILE A 126 5.32 -10.06 7.36
C ILE A 126 6.41 -10.20 6.30
N GLU A 127 7.03 -11.37 6.24
CA GLU A 127 8.03 -11.72 5.22
C GLU A 127 7.56 -12.95 4.43
N LEU A 128 7.50 -12.77 3.11
CA LEU A 128 7.18 -13.80 2.12
C LEU A 128 8.27 -13.81 1.06
N GLY A 129 8.97 -14.93 0.90
CA GLY A 129 10.10 -15.01 -0.03
C GLY A 129 11.22 -14.03 0.34
N ARG A 130 11.40 -12.95 -0.44
CA ARG A 130 12.35 -11.86 -0.16
C ARG A 130 11.66 -10.50 -0.13
N THR A 131 10.37 -10.51 0.18
CA THR A 131 9.49 -9.35 0.19
C THR A 131 8.92 -9.14 1.59
N PHE A 132 8.93 -7.89 2.04
CA PHE A 132 8.55 -7.49 3.38
C PHE A 132 7.35 -6.54 3.35
N PHE A 133 6.33 -6.86 4.14
CA PHE A 133 5.15 -6.05 4.35
C PHE A 133 5.02 -5.64 5.82
N VAL A 134 4.52 -4.44 6.08
CA VAL A 134 3.99 -4.07 7.41
C VAL A 134 2.47 -4.12 7.35
N PHE A 135 1.87 -4.87 8.28
CA PHE A 135 0.43 -4.87 8.48
C PHE A 135 0.02 -3.68 9.36
N ARG A 136 -1.02 -2.96 8.94
CA ARG A 136 -1.66 -1.93 9.75
C ARG A 136 -3.14 -2.25 9.88
N GLU A 137 -3.66 -2.25 11.09
CA GLU A 137 -5.03 -2.67 11.36
C GLU A 137 -6.05 -1.57 11.01
N ALA A 138 -5.68 -0.32 11.25
CA ALA A 138 -6.54 0.84 11.08
C ALA A 138 -5.76 2.01 10.49
N VAL A 139 -5.91 2.21 9.17
CA VAL A 139 -5.33 3.36 8.46
C VAL A 139 -6.47 4.22 7.95
N THR A 140 -6.49 5.49 8.31
CA THR A 140 -7.38 6.47 7.68
C THR A 140 -6.95 6.63 6.24
N VAL A 141 -7.78 6.15 5.33
CA VAL A 141 -7.54 6.22 3.89
C VAL A 141 -8.56 7.15 3.25
N PRO A 142 -8.18 7.94 2.23
CA PRO A 142 -9.13 8.71 1.44
C PRO A 142 -10.23 7.80 0.89
N LEU A 143 -11.46 8.30 0.92
CA LEU A 143 -12.69 7.58 0.57
C LEU A 143 -12.78 7.09 -0.87
N ASP A 144 -11.95 7.66 -1.74
CA ASP A 144 -11.84 7.43 -3.18
C ASP A 144 -10.62 6.58 -3.56
N ALA A 145 -9.85 6.12 -2.58
CA ALA A 145 -8.66 5.32 -2.83
C ALA A 145 -9.03 3.94 -3.38
N SER A 146 -8.51 3.61 -4.56
CA SER A 146 -8.47 2.25 -5.09
C SER A 146 -7.90 1.28 -4.04
N CYS A 147 -8.24 -0.03 -4.14
CA CYS A 147 -7.69 -1.09 -3.26
C CYS A 147 -6.15 -1.11 -3.25
N VAL A 148 -5.53 -0.48 -4.24
CA VAL A 148 -4.09 -0.25 -4.33
C VAL A 148 -3.83 1.23 -4.43
N MET A 149 -3.02 1.72 -3.51
CA MET A 149 -2.30 2.98 -3.65
C MET A 149 -0.86 2.61 -4.02
N ASP A 150 -0.42 2.93 -5.23
CA ASP A 150 1.01 2.87 -5.55
C ASP A 150 1.61 4.27 -5.37
N GLY A 151 2.90 4.35 -5.03
CA GLY A 151 3.56 5.65 -4.85
C GLY A 151 3.62 6.54 -6.11
N PHE A 152 3.16 6.04 -7.27
CA PHE A 152 3.10 6.78 -8.54
C PHE A 152 1.70 7.34 -8.86
N THR A 153 0.65 6.82 -8.23
CA THR A 153 -0.76 7.23 -8.41
C THR A 153 -1.23 8.23 -7.36
N LEU A 154 -0.39 8.54 -6.36
CA LEU A 154 -0.61 9.70 -5.52
C LEU A 154 -0.57 10.95 -6.41
N ASP A 155 -1.72 11.59 -6.64
CA ASP A 155 -1.84 12.88 -7.33
C ASP A 155 -1.24 13.99 -6.46
N ARG A 156 0.08 13.91 -6.31
CA ARG A 156 0.92 14.82 -5.56
C ARG A 156 2.24 15.02 -6.30
N PRO A 157 2.85 16.20 -6.15
CA PRO A 157 4.14 16.48 -6.77
C PRO A 157 5.19 15.47 -6.35
N ALA A 158 6.07 15.14 -7.29
CA ALA A 158 7.27 14.36 -7.04
C ALA A 158 8.04 14.93 -5.82
N GLY A 159 8.12 14.14 -4.75
CA GLY A 159 8.76 14.54 -3.48
C GLY A 159 7.82 14.73 -2.29
N LEU A 160 6.51 14.89 -2.51
CA LEU A 160 5.48 15.00 -1.46
C LEU A 160 4.51 13.82 -1.43
N ALA A 161 4.65 12.90 -2.38
CA ALA A 161 3.98 11.61 -2.37
C ALA A 161 4.40 10.83 -1.11
N THR A 162 3.46 10.62 -0.19
CA THR A 162 3.68 9.85 1.03
C THR A 162 2.51 8.91 1.26
N MET A 163 2.82 7.73 1.79
CA MET A 163 1.84 6.74 2.21
C MET A 163 1.62 6.77 3.73
N THR A 164 2.24 7.71 4.44
CA THR A 164 2.06 7.90 5.88
C THR A 164 0.89 8.85 6.13
N PRO A 165 -0.24 8.41 6.72
CA PRO A 165 -1.43 9.24 6.90
C PRO A 165 -1.16 10.56 7.62
N ALA A 166 -0.38 10.50 8.71
CA ALA A 166 -0.01 11.70 9.46
C ALA A 166 0.76 12.72 8.60
N LEU A 167 1.62 12.25 7.68
CA LEU A 167 2.33 13.15 6.76
C LEU A 167 1.41 13.61 5.62
N THR A 168 0.46 12.77 5.21
CA THR A 168 -0.57 13.13 4.25
C THR A 168 -1.38 14.32 4.74
N GLU A 169 -1.90 14.26 5.97
CA GLU A 169 -2.65 15.34 6.61
C GLU A 169 -1.84 16.63 6.70
N ARG A 170 -0.56 16.53 7.07
CA ARG A 170 0.35 17.69 7.15
C ARG A 170 0.61 18.33 5.80
N PHE A 171 0.75 17.53 4.75
CA PHE A 171 0.89 18.06 3.40
C PHE A 171 -0.41 18.68 2.86
N ASP A 172 -1.58 18.17 3.22
CA ASP A 172 -2.87 18.80 2.87
C ASP A 172 -3.06 20.12 3.62
N GLU A 173 -2.70 20.17 4.90
CA GLU A 173 -2.68 21.41 5.69
C GLU A 173 -1.75 22.44 5.05
N LEU A 174 -0.54 22.02 4.67
CA LEU A 174 0.44 22.88 4.03
C LEU A 174 -0.03 23.37 2.65
N ALA A 175 -0.70 22.54 1.85
CA ALA A 175 -1.27 22.95 0.57
C ALA A 175 -2.37 24.01 0.75
N ARG A 176 -3.25 23.87 1.75
CA ARG A 176 -4.27 24.88 2.08
C ARG A 176 -3.64 26.20 2.53
N LEU A 177 -2.60 26.14 3.37
CA LEU A 177 -1.90 27.33 3.84
C LEU A 177 -1.14 28.03 2.69
N ALA A 178 -0.51 27.25 1.81
CA ALA A 178 0.23 27.76 0.65
C ALA A 178 -0.65 28.54 -0.32
N ALA A 179 -1.92 28.16 -0.47
CA ALA A 179 -2.88 28.90 -1.29
C ALA A 179 -3.34 30.24 -0.65
N SER A 180 -2.96 30.50 0.61
CA SER A 180 -3.26 31.75 1.30
C SER A 180 -2.21 32.83 1.01
N ARG A 181 -2.50 34.08 1.38
CA ARG A 181 -1.52 35.18 1.31
C ARG A 181 -0.56 35.23 2.50
N THR A 182 -0.57 34.22 3.36
CA THR A 182 0.26 34.18 4.57
C THR A 182 1.68 33.74 4.21
N ALA A 183 2.68 34.46 4.71
CA ALA A 183 4.07 34.02 4.56
C ALA A 183 4.31 32.74 5.39
N ILE A 184 4.84 31.70 4.75
CA ILE A 184 5.15 30.42 5.39
C ILE A 184 6.66 30.21 5.38
N VAL A 185 7.23 29.87 6.55
CA VAL A 185 8.65 29.52 6.70
C VAL A 185 8.78 28.00 6.86
N ILE A 186 9.57 27.37 5.99
CA ILE A 186 9.84 25.93 6.02
C ILE A 186 11.21 25.70 6.67
N GLN A 187 11.26 24.99 7.80
CA GLN A 187 12.49 24.71 8.55
C GLN A 187 12.83 23.21 8.53
N GLY A 188 14.13 22.90 8.67
CA GLY A 188 14.64 21.53 8.73
C GLY A 188 16.12 21.42 8.33
N PRO A 189 16.82 20.30 8.64
CA PRO A 189 18.24 20.10 8.30
C PRO A 189 18.52 20.06 6.78
N SER A 190 19.77 20.30 6.36
CA SER A 190 20.15 20.15 4.94
C SER A 190 19.80 18.75 4.42
N GLY A 191 19.34 18.65 3.17
CA GLY A 191 18.93 17.38 2.55
C GLY A 191 17.50 16.90 2.90
N SER A 192 16.76 17.59 3.77
CA SER A 192 15.40 17.18 4.17
C SER A 192 14.29 17.45 3.14
N GLY A 193 14.63 17.87 1.91
CA GLY A 193 13.65 18.08 0.83
C GLY A 193 12.83 19.38 0.89
N LYS A 194 13.21 20.38 1.71
CA LYS A 194 12.48 21.67 1.85
C LYS A 194 12.23 22.39 0.53
N GLU A 195 13.15 22.28 -0.43
CA GLU A 195 13.00 22.90 -1.75
C GLU A 195 11.84 22.32 -2.55
N LEU A 196 11.53 21.02 -2.38
CA LEU A 196 10.44 20.36 -3.10
C LEU A 196 9.09 20.89 -2.61
N ILE A 197 8.97 21.12 -1.30
CA ILE A 197 7.82 21.76 -0.68
C ILE A 197 7.68 23.20 -1.19
N ALA A 198 8.75 24.01 -1.10
CA ALA A 198 8.69 25.43 -1.44
C ALA A 198 8.32 25.69 -2.90
N ARG A 199 8.82 24.89 -3.85
CA ARG A 199 8.46 25.02 -5.28
C ARG A 199 7.01 24.67 -5.57
N HIS A 200 6.42 23.79 -4.77
CA HIS A 200 5.05 23.37 -4.99
C HIS A 200 4.03 24.34 -4.40
N SER A 201 4.35 24.96 -3.26
CA SER A 201 3.50 25.94 -2.58
C SER A 201 3.34 27.28 -3.31
N LEU A 202 4.04 27.50 -4.43
CA LEU A 202 4.09 28.78 -5.16
C LEU A 202 3.28 28.80 -6.47
N ARG A 203 2.33 27.88 -6.67
CA ARG A 203 1.43 27.88 -7.84
C ARG A 203 0.05 28.40 -7.50
#